data_AF-A0A7S3PP19-F1
#
_entry.id   AF-A0A7S3PP19-F1
#
_cell.length_a   1.000
_cell.length_b   1.000
_cell.length_c   1.000
_cell.angle_alpha   90.00
_cell.angle_beta   90.00
_cell.angle_gamma   90.00
#
_symmetry.space_group_name_H-M   'P 1'
#
loop_
_entity.id
_entity.type
_entity.pdbx_description
1 polymer ?
#
loop_
_entity_poly.entity_id
_entity_poly.type
_entity_poly.pdbx_seq_one_letter_code
_entity_poly.pdbx_strand_id
1 'polypeptide(L)'
;QMAAAVNFAMMALMKQGIFCTEPFRLPYSGKVTHVLFDKTGTLTSDELVPVGVINREQRKNETVEPQKALVEVIKSSSKNAMILAACHSLIKAPEDKNSKKDDMCMRQELLGDPIEIAAMKGVQWRYDPKTQLASPGDTARIEAAIVIVKKKIDAEKKTR
;
A
#
# COMPACT_ATOMS: atom_id res chain seq x y z
N GLN A 1 15.19 -39.82 21.63
CA GLN A 1 14.29 -39.77 20.46
C GLN A 1 13.49 -38.47 20.37
N MET A 2 12.81 -38.02 21.45
CA MET A 2 12.05 -36.74 21.43
C MET A 2 12.91 -35.50 21.13
N ALA A 3 14.09 -35.36 21.73
CA ALA A 3 14.96 -34.19 21.51
C ALA A 3 15.44 -34.06 20.05
N ALA A 4 15.76 -35.17 19.38
CA ALA A 4 16.18 -35.17 17.98
C ALA A 4 15.05 -34.76 17.04
N ALA A 5 13.82 -35.22 17.30
CA ALA A 5 12.64 -34.85 16.51
C ALA A 5 12.30 -33.35 16.66
N VAL A 6 12.36 -32.82 17.89
CA VAL A 6 12.13 -31.38 18.14
C VAL A 6 13.19 -30.51 17.44
N ASN A 7 14.46 -30.91 17.50
CA ASN A 7 15.53 -30.18 16.82
C ASN A 7 15.38 -30.19 15.29
N PHE A 8 15.01 -31.32 14.70
CA PHE A 8 14.74 -31.41 13.27
C PHE A 8 13.56 -30.52 12.86
N ALA A 9 12.47 -30.54 13.64
CA ALA A 9 11.31 -29.69 13.40
C ALA A 9 11.64 -28.19 13.51
N MET A 10 12.46 -27.80 14.50
CA MET A 10 12.94 -26.42 14.63
C MET A 10 13.77 -25.98 13.42
N MET A 11 14.72 -26.81 12.96
CA MET A 11 15.50 -26.52 11.75
C MET A 11 14.61 -26.40 10.50
N ALA A 12 13.57 -27.23 10.38
CA ALA A 12 12.63 -27.14 9.28
C ALA A 12 11.80 -25.84 9.33
N LEU A 13 11.31 -25.45 10.50
CA LEU A 13 10.56 -24.20 10.70
C LEU A 13 11.41 -22.96 10.45
N MET A 14 12.67 -22.95 10.89
CA MET A 14 13.59 -21.84 10.64
C MET A 14 13.82 -21.61 9.14
N LYS A 15 13.90 -22.68 8.34
CA LYS A 15 13.99 -22.57 6.87
C LYS A 15 12.73 -21.94 6.25
N GLN A 16 11.61 -21.92 6.96
CA GLN A 16 10.36 -21.26 6.57
C GLN A 16 10.17 -19.88 7.23
N GLY A 17 11.19 -19.35 7.92
CA GLY A 17 11.10 -18.07 8.63
C GLY A 17 10.27 -18.11 9.91
N ILE A 18 9.95 -19.30 10.43
CA ILE A 18 9.22 -19.48 11.68
C ILE A 18 10.24 -19.77 12.79
N PHE A 19 10.36 -18.85 13.75
CA PHE A 19 11.32 -18.93 14.83
C PHE A 19 10.62 -19.30 16.14
N CYS A 20 11.16 -20.30 16.84
CA CYS A 20 10.64 -20.75 18.12
C CYS A 20 11.64 -20.40 19.23
N THR A 21 11.22 -19.61 20.21
CA THR A 21 12.03 -19.22 21.37
C THR A 21 11.98 -20.26 22.50
N GLU A 22 10.93 -21.08 22.54
CA GLU A 22 10.67 -22.08 23.58
C GLU A 22 10.39 -23.46 22.95
N PRO A 23 11.42 -24.26 22.60
CA PRO A 23 11.28 -25.50 21.83
C PRO A 23 10.37 -26.56 22.47
N PHE A 24 10.24 -26.55 23.81
CA PHE A 24 9.36 -27.47 24.53
C PHE A 24 7.88 -27.25 24.22
N ARG A 25 7.49 -26.08 23.69
CA ARG A 25 6.09 -25.79 23.28
C ARG A 25 5.72 -26.46 21.96
N LEU A 26 6.70 -26.85 21.16
CA LEU A 26 6.48 -27.36 19.80
C LEU A 26 5.61 -28.64 19.75
N PRO A 27 5.78 -29.66 20.62
CA PRO A 27 4.91 -30.83 20.59
C PRO A 27 3.45 -30.55 20.96
N TYR A 28 3.16 -29.42 21.63
CA TYR A 28 1.80 -29.05 22.01
C TYR A 28 1.02 -28.44 20.84
N SER A 29 1.69 -27.84 19.85
CA SER A 29 1.01 -27.22 18.70
C SER A 29 0.18 -28.21 17.88
N GLY A 30 0.61 -29.48 17.82
CA GLY A 30 -0.13 -30.56 17.16
C GLY A 30 -1.36 -31.07 17.92
N LYS A 31 -1.61 -30.57 19.14
CA LYS A 31 -2.76 -30.97 19.99
C LYS A 31 -3.81 -29.87 20.13
N VAL A 32 -3.61 -28.72 19.46
CA VAL A 32 -4.51 -27.57 19.55
C VAL A 32 -5.81 -27.88 18.81
N THR A 33 -6.96 -27.61 19.45
CA THR A 33 -8.29 -27.81 18.84
C THR A 33 -9.00 -26.50 18.47
N HIS A 34 -8.55 -25.37 19.02
CA HIS A 34 -9.12 -24.04 18.76
C HIS A 34 -7.98 -23.04 18.53
N VAL A 35 -8.14 -22.15 17.54
CA VAL A 35 -7.19 -21.08 17.25
C VAL A 35 -7.92 -19.76 17.34
N LEU A 36 -7.41 -18.87 18.19
CA LEU A 36 -7.91 -17.51 18.33
C LEU A 36 -7.03 -16.61 17.48
N PHE A 37 -7.64 -15.88 16.56
CA PHE A 37 -6.94 -14.91 15.72
C PHE A 37 -7.19 -13.51 16.26
N ASP A 38 -6.12 -12.73 16.40
CA ASP A 38 -6.25 -11.28 16.49
C ASP A 38 -6.64 -10.71 15.12
N LYS A 39 -7.29 -9.55 15.09
CA LYS A 39 -7.77 -8.96 13.84
C LYS A 39 -6.67 -8.16 13.14
N THR A 40 -6.16 -7.12 13.80
CA THR A 40 -5.33 -6.08 13.17
C THR A 40 -3.86 -6.46 13.24
N GLY A 41 -3.18 -6.52 12.10
CA GLY A 41 -1.80 -7.01 12.02
C GLY A 41 -1.68 -8.53 11.98
N THR A 42 -2.81 -9.26 11.97
CA THR A 42 -2.87 -10.73 11.81
C THR A 42 -3.80 -11.12 10.67
N LEU A 43 -5.12 -10.92 10.80
CA LEU A 43 -6.09 -11.21 9.73
C LEU A 43 -6.14 -10.09 8.68
N THR A 44 -6.00 -8.84 9.13
CA THR A 44 -5.93 -7.66 8.26
C THR A 44 -4.59 -6.98 8.41
N SER A 45 -4.14 -6.27 7.37
CA SER A 45 -3.08 -5.28 7.54
C SER A 45 -3.51 -4.21 8.55
N ASP A 46 -2.54 -3.56 9.16
CA ASP A 46 -2.70 -2.32 9.91
C ASP A 46 -2.81 -1.09 8.98
N GLU A 47 -2.43 -1.25 7.71
CA GLU A 47 -2.59 -0.22 6.69
C GLU A 47 -4.06 0.07 6.33
N LEU A 48 -4.41 1.35 6.28
CA LEU A 48 -5.70 1.81 5.77
C LEU A 48 -5.66 1.90 4.24
N VAL A 49 -6.51 1.11 3.58
CA VAL A 49 -6.67 1.11 2.12
C VAL A 49 -8.09 1.58 1.79
N PRO A 50 -8.26 2.65 0.99
CA PRO A 50 -9.59 3.16 0.70
C PRO A 50 -10.28 2.25 -0.32
N VAL A 51 -11.44 1.70 0.07
CA VAL A 51 -12.18 0.74 -0.77
C VAL A 51 -12.86 1.43 -1.95
N GLY A 52 -13.40 2.63 -1.75
CA GLY A 52 -14.07 3.39 -2.80
C GLY A 52 -14.69 4.68 -2.32
N VAL A 53 -15.24 5.44 -3.27
CA VAL A 53 -16.03 6.66 -3.03
C VAL A 53 -17.40 6.53 -3.69
N ILE A 54 -18.36 7.29 -3.19
CA ILE A 54 -19.68 7.40 -3.81
C ILE A 54 -19.73 8.73 -4.56
N ASN A 55 -19.97 8.68 -5.87
CA ASN A 55 -20.16 9.90 -6.65
C ASN A 55 -21.60 10.39 -6.52
N ARG A 56 -21.79 11.71 -6.34
CA ARG A 56 -23.14 12.32 -6.21
C ARG A 56 -24.06 11.94 -7.38
N GLU A 57 -23.51 11.82 -8.57
CA GLU A 57 -24.22 11.49 -9.80
C GLU A 57 -24.88 10.10 -9.75
N GLN A 58 -24.34 9.17 -8.96
CA GLN A 58 -24.86 7.81 -8.80
C GLN A 58 -26.04 7.72 -7.83
N ARG A 59 -26.30 8.77 -7.04
CA ARG A 59 -27.44 8.83 -6.11
C ARG A 59 -28.73 9.36 -6.73
N LYS A 60 -28.75 9.67 -8.04
CA LYS A 60 -29.96 10.16 -8.72
C LYS A 60 -31.11 9.13 -8.76
N ASN A 61 -30.79 7.84 -8.58
CA ASN A 61 -31.77 6.77 -8.45
C ASN A 61 -31.77 6.32 -6.98
N GLU A 62 -32.75 6.78 -6.20
CA GLU A 62 -32.77 6.77 -4.71
C GLU A 62 -32.87 5.38 -4.03
N THR A 63 -32.40 4.30 -4.64
CA THR A 63 -32.57 2.93 -4.10
C THR A 63 -31.33 2.04 -4.14
N VAL A 64 -30.16 2.57 -4.49
CA VAL A 64 -28.91 1.78 -4.48
C VAL A 64 -28.33 1.74 -3.08
N GLU A 65 -28.20 0.54 -2.51
CA GLU A 65 -27.50 0.32 -1.24
C GLU A 65 -26.09 0.94 -1.30
N PRO A 66 -25.61 1.63 -0.24
CA PRO A 66 -24.36 2.38 -0.27
C PRO A 66 -23.14 1.56 -0.73
N GLN A 67 -23.10 0.27 -0.39
CA GLN A 67 -22.03 -0.65 -0.79
C GLN A 67 -22.01 -0.93 -2.30
N LYS A 68 -23.18 -0.98 -2.94
CA LYS A 68 -23.31 -1.19 -4.40
C LYS A 68 -23.02 0.09 -5.19
N ALA A 69 -23.06 1.24 -4.53
CA ALA A 69 -22.74 2.54 -5.12
C ALA A 69 -21.25 2.92 -5.01
N LEU A 70 -20.43 2.10 -4.35
CA LEU A 70 -18.99 2.36 -4.24
C LEU A 70 -18.30 2.19 -5.60
N VAL A 71 -17.52 3.18 -5.95
CA VAL A 71 -16.61 3.16 -7.10
C VAL A 71 -15.20 3.26 -6.59
N GLU A 72 -14.26 2.59 -7.26
CA GLU A 72 -12.82 2.75 -6.98
C GLU A 72 -12.44 4.23 -6.89
N VAL A 73 -11.60 4.58 -5.91
CA VAL A 73 -11.23 5.98 -5.62
C VAL A 73 -10.59 6.67 -6.83
N ILE A 74 -9.85 5.92 -7.66
CA ILE A 74 -9.23 6.44 -8.89
C ILE A 74 -10.27 6.88 -9.94
N LYS A 75 -11.47 6.28 -9.93
CA LYS A 75 -12.61 6.62 -10.79
C LYS A 75 -13.56 7.61 -10.09
N SER A 76 -13.09 8.29 -9.06
CA SER A 76 -13.83 9.37 -8.41
C SER A 76 -14.13 10.48 -9.42
N SER A 77 -15.29 11.12 -9.26
CA SER A 77 -15.60 12.34 -10.00
C SER A 77 -14.56 13.41 -9.68
N SER A 78 -14.28 14.30 -10.64
CA SER A 78 -13.26 15.34 -10.47
C SER A 78 -13.50 16.19 -9.22
N LYS A 79 -14.77 16.45 -8.85
CA LYS A 79 -15.13 17.18 -7.64
C LYS A 79 -14.70 16.43 -6.37
N ASN A 80 -14.97 15.13 -6.30
CA ASN A 80 -14.56 14.30 -5.15
C ASN A 80 -13.03 14.21 -5.07
N ALA A 81 -12.36 13.99 -6.19
CA ALA A 81 -10.89 13.95 -6.25
C ALA A 81 -10.27 15.28 -5.76
N MET A 82 -10.78 16.42 -6.23
CA MET A 82 -10.32 17.75 -5.82
C MET A 82 -10.52 17.98 -4.31
N ILE A 83 -11.67 17.58 -3.76
CA ILE A 83 -11.92 17.72 -2.31
C ILE A 83 -10.93 16.88 -1.50
N LEU A 84 -10.74 15.61 -1.86
CA LEU A 84 -9.78 14.73 -1.17
C LEU A 84 -8.34 15.25 -1.28
N ALA A 85 -8.01 15.90 -2.41
CA ALA A 85 -6.68 16.43 -2.66
C ALA A 85 -6.42 17.84 -2.07
N ALA A 86 -7.47 18.63 -1.82
CA ALA A 86 -7.33 20.00 -1.32
C ALA A 86 -7.62 20.12 0.19
N CYS A 87 -8.48 19.26 0.73
CA CYS A 87 -8.95 19.32 2.12
C CYS A 87 -8.23 18.29 2.99
N HIS A 88 -6.92 18.45 3.18
CA HIS A 88 -6.12 17.62 4.08
C HIS A 88 -5.06 18.45 4.80
N SER A 89 -4.47 17.90 5.86
CA SER A 89 -3.41 18.55 6.65
C SER A 89 -2.01 17.94 6.45
N LEU A 90 -1.86 17.08 5.45
CA LEU A 90 -0.62 16.35 5.17
C LEU A 90 0.60 17.25 4.92
N ILE A 91 1.75 16.77 5.38
CA ILE A 91 3.06 17.38 5.16
C ILE A 91 4.01 16.39 4.45
N LYS A 92 5.07 16.87 3.82
CA LYS A 92 6.10 15.98 3.24
C LYS A 92 7.08 15.56 4.33
N ALA A 93 7.38 14.26 4.39
CA ALA A 93 8.42 13.72 5.24
C ALA A 93 9.78 14.35 4.90
N PRO A 94 10.64 14.59 5.90
CA PRO A 94 12.02 14.99 5.63
C PRO A 94 12.69 13.94 4.74
N GLU A 95 13.43 14.38 3.72
CA GLU A 95 14.14 13.47 2.81
C GLU A 95 15.25 12.77 3.58
N ASP A 96 15.04 11.50 3.95
CA ASP A 96 16.10 10.68 4.48
C ASP A 96 17.01 10.24 3.33
N LYS A 97 18.20 10.85 3.25
CA LYS A 97 19.19 10.57 2.21
C LYS A 97 19.75 9.14 2.28
N ASN A 98 19.46 8.41 3.37
CA ASN A 98 19.94 7.05 3.61
C ASN A 98 18.91 5.95 3.32
N SER A 99 17.63 6.31 3.09
CA SER A 99 16.62 5.33 2.70
C SER A 99 16.90 4.84 1.29
N LYS A 100 17.35 3.58 1.18
CA LYS A 100 17.42 2.87 -0.10
C LYS A 100 16.05 3.01 -0.76
N LYS A 101 16.01 3.67 -1.91
CA LYS A 101 14.85 3.71 -2.80
C LYS A 101 14.63 2.30 -3.36
N ASP A 102 14.06 1.41 -2.55
CA ASP A 102 13.56 0.16 -3.08
C ASP A 102 12.42 0.51 -4.05
N ASP A 103 12.45 -0.12 -5.22
CA ASP A 103 11.66 0.19 -6.44
C ASP A 103 10.13 0.28 -6.23
N MET A 104 9.63 -0.09 -5.05
CA MET A 104 8.22 0.00 -4.69
C MET A 104 7.83 1.38 -4.10
N CYS A 105 8.76 2.11 -3.48
CA CYS A 105 8.49 3.35 -2.73
C CYS A 105 9.13 4.60 -3.35
N MET A 106 8.99 4.80 -4.67
CA MET A 106 8.92 6.16 -5.21
C MET A 106 7.50 6.69 -4.98
N ARG A 107 7.07 6.76 -3.72
CA ARG A 107 5.90 7.52 -3.27
C ARG A 107 6.49 8.62 -2.42
N GLN A 108 6.17 9.87 -2.75
CA GLN A 108 6.50 10.99 -1.87
C GLN A 108 5.92 10.67 -0.49
N GLU A 109 6.78 10.45 0.51
CA GLU A 109 6.32 10.08 1.85
C GLU A 109 5.59 11.28 2.45
N LEU A 110 4.26 11.21 2.43
CA LEU A 110 3.39 12.15 3.12
C LEU A 110 3.25 11.67 4.56
N LEU A 111 3.32 12.60 5.51
CA LEU A 111 3.07 12.39 6.92
C LEU A 111 1.80 13.12 7.32
N GLY A 112 1.03 12.52 8.22
CA GLY A 112 -0.24 13.04 8.71
C GLY A 112 -1.15 11.90 9.14
N ASP A 113 -2.46 12.17 9.19
CA ASP A 113 -3.46 11.16 9.53
C ASP A 113 -3.43 10.00 8.50
N PRO A 114 -3.34 8.73 8.93
CA PRO A 114 -3.39 7.57 8.04
C PRO A 114 -4.59 7.56 7.07
N ILE A 115 -5.75 8.11 7.46
CA ILE A 115 -6.94 8.20 6.59
C ILE A 115 -6.70 9.21 5.47
N GLU A 116 -6.09 10.37 5.76
CA GLU A 116 -5.76 11.38 4.75
C GLU A 116 -4.70 10.85 3.78
N ILE A 117 -3.68 10.15 4.30
CA ILE A 117 -2.66 9.49 3.48
C ILE A 117 -3.31 8.45 2.57
N ALA A 118 -4.23 7.64 3.11
CA ALA A 118 -4.96 6.63 2.35
C ALA A 118 -5.80 7.29 1.24
N ALA A 119 -6.51 8.37 1.53
CA ALA A 119 -7.31 9.12 0.55
C ALA A 119 -6.44 9.65 -0.60
N MET A 120 -5.31 10.28 -0.28
CA MET A 120 -4.36 10.81 -1.27
C MET A 120 -3.74 9.71 -2.13
N LYS A 121 -3.34 8.59 -1.51
CA LYS A 121 -2.89 7.39 -2.24
C LYS A 121 -3.99 6.83 -3.14
N GLY A 122 -5.24 6.85 -2.68
CA GLY A 122 -6.41 6.34 -3.41
C GLY A 122 -6.74 7.14 -4.67
N VAL A 123 -6.70 8.47 -4.60
CA VAL A 123 -6.91 9.33 -5.79
C VAL A 123 -5.71 9.33 -6.74
N GLN A 124 -4.53 8.89 -6.27
CA GLN A 124 -3.26 8.89 -7.02
C GLN A 124 -2.82 10.29 -7.46
N TRP A 125 -3.02 11.29 -6.61
CA TRP A 125 -2.55 12.65 -6.83
C TRP A 125 -1.23 12.89 -6.10
N ARG A 126 -0.44 13.82 -6.63
CA ARG A 126 0.78 14.30 -5.98
C ARG A 126 0.48 15.60 -5.25
N TYR A 127 0.98 15.74 -4.04
CA TYR A 127 0.92 16.98 -3.28
C TYR A 127 2.32 17.53 -3.02
N ASP A 128 2.56 18.80 -3.34
CA ASP A 128 3.79 19.52 -3.01
C ASP A 128 3.53 20.53 -1.88
N PRO A 129 4.04 20.31 -0.67
CA PRO A 129 3.84 21.25 0.44
C PRO A 129 4.55 22.59 0.27
N LYS A 130 5.56 22.70 -0.61
CA LYS A 130 6.23 23.99 -0.83
C LYS A 130 5.31 24.95 -1.56
N THR A 131 4.63 24.44 -2.59
CA THR A 131 3.68 25.19 -3.40
C THR A 131 2.25 25.10 -2.85
N GLN A 132 1.99 24.19 -1.91
CA GLN A 132 0.66 23.83 -1.40
C GLN A 132 -0.29 23.42 -2.55
N LEU A 133 0.26 22.80 -3.58
CA LEU A 133 -0.48 22.38 -4.78
C LEU A 133 -0.58 20.87 -4.84
N ALA A 134 -1.81 20.39 -5.02
CA ALA A 134 -2.09 19.04 -5.42
C ALA A 134 -2.28 18.98 -6.95
N SER A 135 -1.70 17.96 -7.59
CA SER A 135 -1.76 17.74 -9.03
C SER A 135 -2.19 16.30 -9.35
N PRO A 136 -3.03 16.08 -10.37
CA PRO A 136 -3.43 14.73 -10.76
C PRO A 136 -2.26 13.91 -11.28
N GLY A 137 -2.21 12.64 -10.88
CA GLY A 137 -1.28 11.63 -11.39
C GLY A 137 0.10 11.67 -10.72
N ASP A 138 0.71 10.48 -10.63
CA ASP A 138 2.14 10.34 -10.31
C ASP A 138 2.94 10.19 -11.61
N THR A 139 3.03 11.28 -12.39
CA THR A 139 3.69 11.24 -13.70
C THR A 139 5.18 10.93 -13.62
N ALA A 140 5.82 11.00 -12.44
CA ALA A 140 7.27 10.84 -12.32
C ALA A 140 7.73 9.44 -12.71
N ARG A 141 6.96 8.39 -12.37
CA ARG A 141 7.27 7.01 -12.77
C ARG A 141 7.13 6.81 -14.27
N ILE A 142 6.05 7.36 -14.85
CA ILE A 142 5.77 7.25 -16.28
C ILE A 142 6.79 8.06 -17.09
N GLU A 143 7.12 9.28 -16.66
CA GLU A 143 8.14 10.13 -17.26
C GLU A 143 9.52 9.47 -17.20
N ALA A 144 9.91 8.90 -16.05
CA ALA A 144 11.17 8.16 -15.91
C ALA A 144 11.22 6.94 -16.84
N ALA A 145 10.13 6.16 -16.91
CA ALA A 145 10.02 5.04 -17.83
C ALA A 145 10.09 5.48 -19.30
N ILE A 146 9.42 6.57 -19.68
CA ILE A 146 9.47 7.15 -21.02
C ILE A 146 10.90 7.55 -21.39
N VAL A 147 11.65 8.17 -20.47
CA VAL A 147 13.04 8.56 -20.72
C VAL A 147 13.92 7.34 -20.99
N ILE A 148 13.75 6.26 -20.22
CA ILE A 148 14.50 5.00 -20.41
C ILE A 148 14.17 4.39 -21.78
N VAL A 149 12.88 4.31 -22.13
CA VAL A 149 12.42 3.75 -23.40
C VAL A 149 12.94 4.59 -24.58
N LYS A 150 12.88 5.92 -24.50
CA LYS A 150 13.42 6.83 -25.53
C LYS A 150 14.91 6.59 -25.75
N LYS A 151 15.71 6.48 -24.68
CA LYS A 151 17.15 6.18 -24.79
C LYS A 151 17.43 4.85 -25.50
N LYS A 152 16.61 3.82 -25.25
CA LYS A 152 16.73 2.52 -25.94
C LYS A 152 16.41 2.64 -27.44
N ILE A 153 15.31 3.34 -27.78
CA ILE A 153 14.91 3.58 -29.17
C ILE A 153 16.00 4.34 -29.95
N ASP A 154 16.60 5.36 -29.35
CA ASP A 154 17.66 6.16 -29.99
C ASP A 154 18.97 5.37 -30.17
N ALA A 155 19.26 4.43 -29.27
CA ALA A 155 20.39 3.51 -29.41
C ALA A 155 20.18 2.54 -30.57
N GLU A 156 18.99 1.94 -30.71
CA GLU A 156 18.68 1.04 -31.83
C GLU A 156 18.71 1.76 -33.18
N LYS A 157 18.22 3.01 -33.25
CA LYS A 157 18.27 3.82 -34.47
C LYS A 157 19.69 4.17 -34.94
N LYS A 158 20.66 4.26 -34.03
CA LYS A 158 22.08 4.49 -34.37
C LYS A 158 22.82 3.23 -34.84
N THR A 159 22.20 2.07 -34.65
CA THR A 159 22.79 0.76 -35.01
C THR A 159 22.29 0.27 -36.38
N ARG A 160 21.36 0.98 -37.01
CA ARG A 160 20.92 0.83 -38.41
C ARG A 160 21.50 1.96 -39.26
#